data_AF-A0A5P6VTD4-F1
#
_entry.id   AF-A0A5P6VTD4-F1
#
_cell.length_a   1.000
_cell.length_b   1.000
_cell.length_c   1.000
_cell.angle_alpha   90.00
_cell.angle_beta   90.00
_cell.angle_gamma   90.00
#
_symmetry.space_group_name_H-M   'P 1'
#
loop_
_entity.id
_entity.type
_entity.pdbx_description
1 polymer ?
#
loop_
_entity_poly.entity_id
_entity_poly.type
_entity_poly.pdbx_seq_one_letter_code
_entity_poly.pdbx_strand_id
1 'polypeptide(L)'
;MSVIVQLNSVFMAKGDNYMTPDQYARSNKKVFQINLIIVFAALLMVVLDAAAHGMSLGLVIEIVAVPAVVLQMTVGFIKFRETRFGAVVILGGPTLYYMVIMIIQNDMIFYAFAIPVMLSCILYLDLRLYVVGQMAMTIGGFIVLVRNLIATGSIPRDHFVAGFIIILAGIAGIESLKMRRTLVREDDEAIKKGQETQEKTRIQMVEIAKEITRLFDEAHGEVDELKSIIGRNHDGMRDIADSTGDTAAAVTEQSHQIADIHEQTEVADAKRNQMVEMSESTQKAVIDGTKVIDQLKDKTANVVEMSDKTVASTRAVTEKVEKVEKIVGSIISISMQTNLLALNASIEAARAGEAGKGFAVVADEIRQLSEQTSSASNQITSIMQELSADVQNAVDSTNAAAESVKAQDILIRETADTFEEIGENVGNLIGRFNDIGTSIEAIGRSATEINNNIASLAATSEQVAALSGMGEEGARTAVEKFDEFDILLKGIYDQAQRLK
;
A
#
# COMPACT_ATOMS: atom_id res chain seq x y z
N MET A 1 -79.68 3.15 62.12
CA MET A 1 -78.57 2.95 61.15
C MET A 1 -78.64 3.89 59.94
N SER A 2 -79.83 4.23 59.43
CA SER A 2 -80.01 5.11 58.24
C SER A 2 -79.60 6.59 58.44
N VAL A 3 -79.73 7.15 59.65
CA VAL A 3 -79.37 8.56 59.95
C VAL A 3 -77.84 8.77 59.99
N ILE A 4 -77.07 7.73 60.36
CA ILE A 4 -75.60 7.77 60.42
C ILE A 4 -74.99 7.75 59.01
N VAL A 5 -75.66 7.09 58.04
CA VAL A 5 -75.22 7.03 56.64
C VAL A 5 -75.50 8.36 55.92
N GLN A 6 -76.62 9.03 56.20
CA GLN A 6 -76.91 10.35 55.62
C GLN A 6 -76.01 11.46 56.17
N LEU A 7 -75.66 11.44 57.47
CA LEU A 7 -74.67 12.37 58.05
C LEU A 7 -73.25 12.17 57.46
N ASN A 8 -72.90 10.95 57.08
CA ASN A 8 -71.62 10.62 56.46
C ASN A 8 -71.45 11.30 55.07
N SER A 9 -72.54 11.49 54.33
CA SER A 9 -72.51 12.11 53.00
C SER A 9 -72.36 13.65 53.02
N VAL A 10 -72.81 14.31 54.09
CA VAL A 10 -72.77 15.78 54.21
C VAL A 10 -71.41 16.27 54.73
N PHE A 11 -70.73 15.50 55.60
CA PHE A 11 -69.41 15.87 56.13
C PHE A 11 -68.23 15.47 55.23
N MET A 12 -68.42 14.51 54.31
CA MET A 12 -67.42 14.04 53.35
C MET A 12 -67.30 14.93 52.09
N ALA A 13 -68.13 15.96 51.92
CA ALA A 13 -68.12 16.80 50.73
C ALA A 13 -66.87 17.71 50.65
N LYS A 14 -65.93 17.33 49.77
CA LYS A 14 -64.88 18.13 49.14
C LYS A 14 -64.21 19.18 50.03
N GLY A 15 -63.48 18.75 51.06
CA GLY A 15 -62.30 19.48 51.55
C GLY A 15 -61.08 18.67 51.16
N ASP A 16 -60.03 19.28 50.59
CA ASP A 16 -58.88 18.52 50.13
C ASP A 16 -58.33 17.66 51.29
N ASN A 17 -58.13 16.37 51.05
CA ASN A 17 -57.55 15.49 52.05
C ASN A 17 -56.04 15.77 52.10
N TYR A 18 -55.65 16.68 52.99
CA TYR A 18 -54.25 17.06 53.21
C TYR A 18 -53.45 16.03 54.01
N MET A 19 -54.08 14.92 54.40
CA MET A 19 -53.45 13.86 55.16
C MET A 19 -53.76 12.49 54.58
N THR A 20 -52.75 11.62 54.56
CA THR A 20 -52.91 10.19 54.30
C THR A 20 -53.64 9.50 55.47
N PRO A 21 -54.23 8.31 55.27
CA PRO A 21 -54.85 7.55 56.35
C PRO A 21 -53.93 7.35 57.57
N ASP A 22 -52.64 7.10 57.33
CA ASP A 22 -51.62 6.98 58.37
C ASP A 22 -51.35 8.30 59.12
N GLN A 23 -51.33 9.42 58.40
CA GLN A 23 -51.21 10.74 59.01
C GLN A 23 -52.44 11.04 59.87
N TYR A 24 -53.65 10.72 59.40
CA TYR A 24 -54.86 10.80 60.20
C TYR A 24 -54.79 9.91 61.44
N ALA A 25 -54.29 8.68 61.33
CA ALA A 25 -54.13 7.76 62.47
C ALA A 25 -53.21 8.32 63.56
N ARG A 26 -52.10 8.95 63.15
CA ARG A 26 -51.14 9.61 64.06
C ARG A 26 -51.74 10.86 64.70
N SER A 27 -52.37 11.72 63.90
CA SER A 27 -53.00 12.96 64.38
C SER A 27 -54.17 12.66 65.32
N ASN A 28 -55.07 11.75 64.97
CA ASN A 28 -56.21 11.35 65.81
C ASN A 28 -55.78 10.81 67.17
N LYS A 29 -54.69 10.02 67.25
CA LYS A 29 -54.13 9.54 68.52
C LYS A 29 -53.66 10.69 69.41
N LYS A 30 -52.90 11.63 68.85
CA LYS A 30 -52.35 12.76 69.62
C LYS A 30 -53.43 13.75 70.04
N VAL A 31 -54.36 14.07 69.15
CA VAL A 31 -55.48 14.97 69.44
C VAL A 31 -56.41 14.36 70.49
N PHE A 32 -56.71 13.05 70.43
CA PHE A 32 -57.48 12.38 71.46
C PHE A 32 -56.83 12.49 72.85
N GLN A 33 -55.52 12.21 72.95
CA GLN A 33 -54.77 12.32 74.21
C GLN A 33 -54.77 13.75 74.76
N ILE A 34 -54.50 14.74 73.92
CA ILE A 34 -54.49 16.16 74.30
C ILE A 34 -55.86 16.61 74.80
N ASN A 35 -56.92 16.31 74.05
CA ASN A 35 -58.27 16.73 74.41
C ASN A 35 -58.83 15.99 75.63
N LEU A 36 -58.40 14.74 75.86
CA LEU A 36 -58.77 14.01 77.07
C LEU A 36 -58.24 14.72 78.31
N ILE A 37 -56.97 15.14 78.27
CA ILE A 37 -56.34 15.94 79.34
C ILE A 37 -57.09 17.26 79.53
N ILE A 38 -57.45 17.95 78.44
CA ILE A 38 -58.19 19.21 78.50
C ILE A 38 -59.57 19.04 79.16
N VAL A 39 -60.33 18.02 78.77
CA VAL A 39 -61.68 17.76 79.34
C VAL A 39 -61.59 17.44 80.83
N PHE A 40 -60.62 16.63 81.27
CA PHE A 40 -60.43 16.34 82.69
C PHE A 40 -59.92 17.55 83.49
N ALA A 41 -59.04 18.38 82.91
CA ALA A 41 -58.60 19.62 83.55
C ALA A 41 -59.76 20.60 83.72
N ALA A 42 -60.64 20.72 82.71
CA ALA A 42 -61.85 21.51 82.81
C ALA A 42 -62.83 20.96 83.86
N LEU A 43 -63.01 19.63 83.94
CA LEU A 43 -63.81 19.00 85.00
C LEU A 43 -63.27 19.31 86.40
N LEU A 44 -61.95 19.24 86.59
CA LEU A 44 -61.33 19.57 87.88
C LEU A 44 -61.65 21.01 88.30
N MET A 45 -61.59 21.96 87.37
CA MET A 45 -61.95 23.35 87.63
C MET A 45 -63.43 23.52 88.00
N VAL A 46 -64.33 22.82 87.31
CA VAL A 46 -65.77 22.80 87.64
C VAL A 46 -66.02 22.23 89.04
N VAL A 47 -65.31 21.16 89.42
CA VAL A 47 -65.45 20.54 90.75
C VAL A 47 -64.91 21.45 91.85
N LEU A 48 -63.79 22.14 91.61
CA LEU A 48 -63.24 23.12 92.56
C LEU A 48 -64.19 24.31 92.75
N ASP A 49 -64.82 24.78 91.67
CA ASP A 49 -65.83 25.84 91.75
C ASP A 49 -67.09 25.39 92.52
N ALA A 50 -67.56 24.17 92.27
CA ALA A 50 -68.66 23.57 93.03
C ALA A 50 -68.37 23.43 94.53
N ALA A 51 -67.10 23.13 94.88
CA ALA A 51 -66.66 23.06 96.27
C ALA A 51 -66.61 24.43 96.95
N ALA A 52 -66.36 25.51 96.20
CA ALA A 52 -66.28 26.88 96.72
C ALA A 52 -67.66 27.55 96.85
N HIS A 53 -68.57 27.37 95.89
CA HIS A 53 -69.83 28.12 95.78
C HIS A 53 -71.11 27.29 96.04
N GLY A 54 -70.98 25.98 96.26
CA GLY A 54 -72.10 25.07 96.52
C GLY A 54 -72.74 24.48 95.25
N MET A 55 -73.51 23.40 95.40
CA MET A 55 -74.01 22.61 94.26
C MET A 55 -75.28 23.23 93.65
N SER A 56 -75.18 23.70 92.40
CA SER A 56 -76.31 24.17 91.60
C SER A 56 -76.76 23.12 90.58
N LEU A 57 -78.01 23.21 90.11
CA LEU A 57 -78.53 22.30 89.08
C LEU A 57 -77.72 22.37 87.77
N GLY A 58 -77.09 23.52 87.47
CA GLY A 58 -76.19 23.70 86.33
C GLY A 58 -74.88 22.91 86.47
N LEU A 59 -74.25 22.93 87.64
CA LEU A 59 -73.00 22.19 87.89
C LEU A 59 -73.17 20.67 87.73
N VAL A 60 -74.33 20.14 88.10
CA VAL A 60 -74.64 18.71 87.92
C VAL A 60 -74.67 18.34 86.42
N ILE A 61 -75.19 19.22 85.56
CA ILE A 61 -75.25 18.99 84.10
C ILE A 61 -73.83 18.93 83.50
N GLU A 62 -72.91 19.78 83.96
CA GLU A 62 -71.51 19.78 83.49
C GLU A 62 -70.76 18.51 83.85
N ILE A 63 -70.88 18.05 85.10
CA ILE A 63 -70.24 16.82 85.57
C ILE A 63 -70.79 15.61 84.80
N VAL A 64 -72.10 15.58 84.52
CA VAL A 64 -72.74 14.50 83.75
C VAL A 64 -72.41 14.58 82.25
N ALA A 65 -72.06 15.75 81.71
CA ALA A 65 -71.65 15.90 80.32
C ALA A 65 -70.27 15.28 80.02
N VAL A 66 -69.36 15.20 81.00
CA VAL A 66 -68.00 14.67 80.78
C VAL A 66 -67.98 13.22 80.30
N PRO A 67 -68.67 12.25 80.94
CA PRO A 67 -68.74 10.88 80.43
C PRO A 67 -69.25 10.80 78.98
N ALA A 68 -70.22 11.65 78.59
CA ALA A 68 -70.74 11.68 77.23
C ALA A 68 -69.69 12.18 76.22
N VAL A 69 -68.93 13.23 76.57
CA VAL A 69 -67.86 13.79 75.74
C VAL A 69 -66.70 12.80 75.60
N VAL A 70 -66.27 12.18 76.69
CA VAL A 70 -65.21 11.15 76.67
C VAL A 70 -65.65 9.95 75.83
N LEU A 71 -66.91 9.51 75.94
CA LEU A 71 -67.46 8.43 75.11
C LEU A 71 -67.47 8.83 73.63
N GLN A 72 -67.93 10.03 73.27
CA GLN A 72 -67.90 10.52 71.90
C GLN A 72 -66.48 10.50 71.32
N MET A 73 -65.51 11.05 72.06
CA MET A 73 -64.11 11.07 71.66
C MET A 73 -63.55 9.66 71.49
N THR A 74 -63.90 8.74 72.40
CA THR A 74 -63.45 7.34 72.37
C THR A 74 -64.03 6.61 71.16
N VAL A 75 -65.30 6.83 70.83
CA VAL A 75 -65.94 6.29 69.61
C VAL A 75 -65.26 6.85 68.36
N GLY A 76 -65.00 8.15 68.32
CA GLY A 76 -64.26 8.79 67.23
C GLY A 76 -62.87 8.17 67.04
N PHE A 77 -62.17 7.91 68.14
CA PHE A 77 -60.82 7.33 68.13
C PHE A 77 -60.80 5.85 67.73
N ILE A 78 -61.71 5.01 68.26
CA ILE A 78 -61.71 3.56 68.01
C ILE A 78 -62.31 3.25 66.63
N LYS A 79 -63.46 3.85 66.30
CA LYS A 79 -64.23 3.48 65.10
C LYS A 79 -63.75 4.18 63.84
N PHE A 80 -63.16 5.37 63.97
CA PHE A 80 -62.85 6.25 62.84
C PHE A 80 -61.39 6.73 62.85
N ARG A 81 -60.47 5.90 63.35
CA ARG A 81 -59.06 6.23 63.61
C ARG A 81 -58.30 6.85 62.43
N GLU A 82 -58.59 6.46 61.21
CA GLU A 82 -57.79 6.82 60.02
C GLU A 82 -58.50 7.80 59.10
N THR A 83 -59.63 8.35 59.56
CA THR A 83 -60.51 9.16 58.70
C THR A 83 -60.63 10.59 59.22
N ARG A 84 -60.90 11.51 58.29
CA ARG A 84 -61.31 12.88 58.60
C ARG A 84 -62.56 12.92 59.49
N PHE A 85 -63.49 11.97 59.32
CA PHE A 85 -64.67 11.88 60.18
C PHE A 85 -64.31 11.64 61.64
N GLY A 86 -63.29 10.81 61.92
CA GLY A 86 -62.75 10.62 63.26
C GLY A 86 -62.22 11.93 63.86
N ALA A 87 -61.54 12.75 63.07
CA ALA A 87 -61.06 14.07 63.50
C ALA A 87 -62.21 15.00 63.90
N VAL A 88 -63.28 15.05 63.11
CA VAL A 88 -64.49 15.83 63.41
C VAL A 88 -65.14 15.34 64.71
N VAL A 89 -65.25 14.02 64.90
CA VAL A 89 -65.89 13.45 66.09
C VAL A 89 -65.07 13.69 67.36
N ILE A 90 -63.74 13.51 67.29
CA ILE A 90 -62.82 13.71 68.42
C ILE A 90 -62.77 15.19 68.84
N LEU A 91 -62.76 16.13 67.89
CA LEU A 91 -62.76 17.57 68.20
C LEU A 91 -64.14 18.13 68.55
N GLY A 92 -65.20 17.55 67.98
CA GLY A 92 -66.57 17.94 68.27
C GLY A 92 -66.91 17.79 69.75
N GLY A 93 -66.41 16.73 70.41
CA GLY A 93 -66.61 16.48 71.84
C GLY A 93 -66.19 17.64 72.75
N PRO A 94 -64.89 17.99 72.82
CA PRO A 94 -64.39 19.09 73.65
C PRO A 94 -64.94 20.45 73.21
N THR A 95 -65.25 20.65 71.93
CA THR A 95 -65.89 21.89 71.44
C THR A 95 -67.33 22.04 71.97
N LEU A 96 -68.12 20.96 71.94
CA LEU A 96 -69.47 20.93 72.51
C LEU A 96 -69.41 21.07 74.04
N TYR A 97 -68.46 20.40 74.69
CA TYR A 97 -68.26 20.52 76.14
C TYR A 97 -67.93 21.95 76.56
N TYR A 98 -67.05 22.61 75.81
CA TYR A 98 -66.74 24.03 76.01
C TYR A 98 -67.98 24.91 75.89
N MET A 99 -68.88 24.65 74.92
CA MET A 99 -70.14 25.38 74.82
C MET A 99 -71.07 25.13 76.02
N VAL A 100 -71.14 23.89 76.53
CA VAL A 100 -71.91 23.57 77.74
C VAL A 100 -71.37 24.35 78.95
N ILE A 101 -70.05 24.35 79.14
CA ILE A 101 -69.38 25.12 80.20
C ILE A 101 -69.73 26.61 80.09
N MET A 102 -69.65 27.18 78.88
CA MET A 102 -69.96 28.60 78.67
C MET A 102 -71.43 28.95 78.95
N ILE A 103 -72.38 28.06 78.67
CA ILE A 103 -73.80 28.33 78.93
C ILE A 103 -74.11 28.40 80.43
N ILE A 104 -73.34 27.68 81.26
CA ILE A 104 -73.64 27.47 82.68
C ILE A 104 -72.73 28.35 83.56
N GLN A 105 -71.42 28.32 83.35
CA GLN A 105 -70.44 29.06 84.15
C GLN A 105 -70.43 30.55 83.81
N ASN A 106 -70.07 31.39 84.78
CA ASN A 106 -69.90 32.85 84.60
C ASN A 106 -68.52 33.35 85.07
N ASP A 107 -67.48 32.55 84.87
CA ASP A 107 -66.10 32.87 85.21
C ASP A 107 -65.22 32.95 83.94
N MET A 108 -64.35 33.96 83.89
CA MET A 108 -63.33 34.17 82.87
C MET A 108 -62.42 32.95 82.68
N ILE A 109 -62.12 32.19 83.74
CA ILE A 109 -61.12 31.12 83.71
C ILE A 109 -61.44 30.04 82.66
N PHE A 110 -62.74 29.81 82.41
CA PHE A 110 -63.18 28.79 81.46
C PHE A 110 -62.87 29.14 80.00
N TYR A 111 -62.66 30.43 79.67
CA TYR A 111 -62.27 30.85 78.33
C TYR A 111 -60.88 30.33 77.93
N ALA A 112 -59.99 30.10 78.91
CA ALA A 112 -58.66 29.59 78.65
C ALA A 112 -58.66 28.20 77.99
N PHE A 113 -59.70 27.39 78.22
CA PHE A 113 -59.79 26.03 77.65
C PHE A 113 -60.06 26.01 76.14
N ALA A 114 -60.51 27.11 75.53
CA ALA A 114 -60.66 27.21 74.08
C ALA A 114 -59.30 27.09 73.35
N ILE A 115 -58.26 27.70 73.89
CA ILE A 115 -56.95 27.83 73.23
C ILE A 115 -56.27 26.46 73.03
N PRO A 116 -56.14 25.59 74.05
CA PRO A 116 -55.55 24.26 73.88
C PRO A 116 -56.32 23.37 72.90
N VAL A 117 -57.67 23.45 72.88
CA VAL A 117 -58.49 22.70 71.93
C VAL A 117 -58.21 23.18 70.50
N MET A 118 -58.12 24.51 70.28
CA MET A 118 -57.74 25.07 68.98
C MET A 118 -56.32 24.69 68.55
N LEU A 119 -55.34 24.71 69.46
CA LEU A 119 -53.99 24.26 69.15
C LEU A 119 -53.96 22.79 68.69
N SER A 120 -54.83 21.95 69.26
CA SER A 120 -54.95 20.55 68.83
C SER A 120 -55.50 20.40 67.40
N CYS A 121 -56.35 21.32 66.94
CA CYS A 121 -56.88 21.32 65.56
C CYS A 121 -55.77 21.52 64.50
N ILE A 122 -54.69 22.24 64.83
CA ILE A 122 -53.57 22.53 63.92
C ILE A 122 -52.88 21.22 63.47
N LEU A 123 -52.95 20.15 64.28
CA LEU A 123 -52.38 18.85 63.94
C LEU A 123 -53.07 18.16 62.75
N TYR A 124 -54.27 18.59 62.35
CA TYR A 124 -54.97 17.99 61.20
C TYR A 124 -54.64 18.64 59.86
N LEU A 125 -53.94 19.78 59.83
CA LEU A 125 -53.68 20.52 58.58
C LEU A 125 -54.97 20.85 57.78
N ASP A 126 -56.13 20.80 58.42
CA ASP A 126 -57.45 21.06 57.82
C ASP A 126 -57.96 22.43 58.27
N LEU A 127 -57.76 23.43 57.40
CA LEU A 127 -58.18 24.81 57.63
C LEU A 127 -59.68 24.92 57.90
N ARG A 128 -60.51 24.09 57.26
CA ARG A 128 -61.97 24.16 57.44
C ARG A 128 -62.35 23.66 58.82
N LEU A 129 -61.74 22.56 59.26
CA LEU A 129 -61.99 22.00 60.59
C LEU A 129 -61.59 23.00 61.70
N TYR A 130 -60.46 23.69 61.52
CA TYR A 130 -60.00 24.73 62.44
C TYR A 130 -60.97 25.92 62.49
N VAL A 131 -61.37 26.47 61.32
CA VAL A 131 -62.29 27.62 61.25
C VAL A 131 -63.65 27.30 61.85
N VAL A 132 -64.20 26.10 61.59
CA VAL A 132 -65.49 25.66 62.17
C VAL A 132 -65.40 25.57 63.70
N GLY A 133 -64.33 24.98 64.23
CA GLY A 133 -64.10 24.90 65.67
C GLY A 133 -63.94 26.28 66.32
N GLN A 134 -63.19 27.19 65.67
CA GLN A 134 -62.99 28.56 66.15
C GLN A 134 -64.30 29.37 66.19
N MET A 135 -65.13 29.24 65.15
CA MET A 135 -66.46 29.87 65.13
C MET A 135 -67.32 29.37 66.29
N ALA A 136 -67.35 28.06 66.54
CA ALA A 136 -68.11 27.49 67.65
C ALA A 136 -67.65 28.02 69.02
N MET A 137 -66.34 28.16 69.24
CA MET A 137 -65.81 28.72 70.49
C MET A 137 -66.11 30.21 70.67
N THR A 138 -66.05 30.97 69.57
CA THR A 138 -66.38 32.40 69.58
C THR A 138 -67.88 32.61 69.86
N ILE A 139 -68.74 31.75 69.30
CA ILE A 139 -70.19 31.73 69.59
C ILE A 139 -70.43 31.43 71.08
N GLY A 140 -69.74 30.43 71.65
CA GLY A 140 -69.80 30.13 73.08
C GLY A 140 -69.47 31.34 73.95
N GLY A 141 -68.38 32.05 73.64
CA GLY A 141 -68.01 33.29 74.33
C GLY A 141 -69.02 34.44 74.15
N PHE A 142 -69.68 34.53 72.98
CA PHE A 142 -70.71 35.52 72.71
C PHE A 142 -72.00 35.28 73.49
N ILE A 143 -72.41 34.01 73.66
CA ILE A 143 -73.58 33.63 74.46
C ILE A 143 -73.45 34.16 75.90
N VAL A 144 -72.26 34.05 76.50
CA VAL A 144 -71.98 34.56 77.86
C VAL A 144 -72.11 36.09 77.93
N LEU A 145 -71.62 36.82 76.92
CA LEU A 145 -71.75 38.28 76.85
C LEU A 145 -73.22 38.70 76.79
N VAL A 146 -74.04 38.05 75.95
CA VAL A 146 -75.48 38.32 75.83
C VAL A 146 -76.21 37.97 77.12
N ARG A 147 -75.91 36.82 77.74
CA ARG A 147 -76.51 36.39 79.00
C ARG A 147 -76.26 37.41 80.11
N ASN A 148 -75.02 37.88 80.25
CA ASN A 148 -74.69 38.89 81.25
C ASN A 148 -75.38 40.24 80.96
N LEU A 149 -75.45 40.66 79.69
CA LEU A 149 -76.16 41.88 79.32
C LEU A 149 -77.65 41.85 79.72
N ILE A 150 -78.31 40.70 79.52
CA ILE A 150 -79.72 40.50 79.90
C ILE A 150 -79.90 40.44 81.42
N ALA A 151 -78.97 39.79 82.14
CA ALA A 151 -79.11 39.55 83.58
C ALA A 151 -78.74 40.76 84.46
N THR A 152 -77.71 41.52 84.11
CA THR A 152 -77.17 42.61 84.95
C THR A 152 -77.21 43.98 84.28
N GLY A 153 -77.64 44.08 83.02
CA GLY A 153 -77.72 45.33 82.27
C GLY A 153 -76.38 45.92 81.82
N SER A 154 -75.25 45.24 82.10
CA SER A 154 -73.91 45.69 81.73
C SER A 154 -73.04 44.51 81.26
N ILE A 155 -72.05 44.80 80.41
CA ILE A 155 -71.10 43.79 79.92
C ILE A 155 -69.87 43.79 80.84
N PRO A 156 -69.55 42.67 81.53
CA PRO A 156 -68.34 42.58 82.34
C PRO A 156 -67.08 42.69 81.46
N ARG A 157 -66.14 43.55 81.84
CA ARG A 157 -64.88 43.78 81.10
C ARG A 157 -64.08 42.48 80.89
N ASP A 158 -64.04 41.61 81.88
CA ASP A 158 -63.21 40.40 81.86
C ASP A 158 -63.68 39.40 80.80
N HIS A 159 -65.00 39.23 80.64
CA HIS A 159 -65.60 38.38 79.61
C HIS A 159 -65.38 38.94 78.19
N PHE A 160 -65.41 40.27 78.05
CA PHE A 160 -65.11 40.92 76.77
C PHE A 160 -63.64 40.72 76.36
N VAL A 161 -62.70 40.89 77.30
CA VAL A 161 -61.27 40.65 77.05
C VAL A 161 -61.01 39.18 76.73
N ALA A 162 -61.61 38.25 77.46
CA ALA A 162 -61.45 36.81 77.22
C ALA A 162 -61.99 36.37 75.86
N GLY A 163 -63.16 36.88 75.45
CA GLY A 163 -63.71 36.66 74.10
C GLY A 163 -62.80 37.22 73.00
N PHE A 164 -62.21 38.41 73.23
CA PHE A 164 -61.26 39.01 72.29
C PHE A 164 -59.97 38.20 72.16
N ILE A 165 -59.44 37.63 73.25
CA ILE A 165 -58.26 36.74 73.24
C ILE A 165 -58.53 35.48 72.39
N ILE A 166 -59.72 34.88 72.47
CA ILE A 166 -60.09 33.72 71.66
C ILE A 166 -60.10 34.07 70.17
N ILE A 167 -60.61 35.25 69.80
CA ILE A 167 -60.60 35.71 68.40
C ILE A 167 -59.17 35.89 67.90
N LEU A 168 -58.29 36.55 68.68
CA LEU A 168 -56.89 36.73 68.33
C LEU A 168 -56.14 35.40 68.19
N ALA A 169 -56.35 34.47 69.12
CA ALA A 169 -55.78 33.12 69.05
C ALA A 169 -56.26 32.35 67.81
N GLY A 170 -57.53 32.52 67.43
CA GLY A 170 -58.10 31.96 66.22
C GLY A 170 -57.46 32.50 64.94
N ILE A 171 -57.28 33.82 64.83
CA ILE A 171 -56.61 34.45 63.69
C ILE A 171 -55.17 33.94 63.58
N ALA A 172 -54.44 33.88 64.68
CA ALA A 172 -53.07 33.36 64.72
C ALA A 172 -52.98 31.89 64.25
N GLY A 173 -53.92 31.05 64.69
CA GLY A 173 -53.94 29.65 64.25
C GLY A 173 -54.36 29.45 62.80
N ILE A 174 -55.25 30.29 62.25
CA ILE A 174 -55.59 30.29 60.82
C ILE A 174 -54.35 30.57 59.96
N GLU A 175 -53.59 31.63 60.27
CA GLU A 175 -52.39 31.99 59.52
C GLU A 175 -51.28 30.93 59.69
N SER A 176 -51.10 30.39 60.91
CA SER A 176 -50.19 29.28 61.15
C SER A 176 -50.52 28.05 60.29
N LEU A 177 -51.80 27.71 60.16
CA LEU A 177 -52.25 26.56 59.39
C LEU A 177 -52.13 26.75 57.87
N LYS A 178 -52.36 27.99 57.37
CA LYS A 178 -52.10 28.35 55.98
C LYS A 178 -50.62 28.21 55.63
N MET A 179 -49.73 28.79 56.44
CA MET A 179 -48.28 28.71 56.22
C MET A 179 -47.78 27.26 56.22
N ARG A 180 -48.26 26.47 57.20
CA ARG A 180 -47.88 25.05 57.30
C ARG A 180 -48.32 24.22 56.10
N ARG A 181 -49.47 24.55 55.50
CA ARG A 181 -49.95 23.92 54.28
C ARG A 181 -49.08 24.27 53.06
N THR A 182 -48.65 25.52 52.94
CA THR A 182 -47.77 25.95 51.83
C THR A 182 -46.42 25.24 51.88
N LEU A 183 -45.77 25.21 53.05
CA LEU A 183 -44.46 24.57 53.21
C LEU A 183 -44.47 23.09 52.83
N VAL A 184 -45.47 22.33 53.28
CA VAL A 184 -45.60 20.90 52.94
C VAL A 184 -45.77 20.69 51.44
N ARG A 185 -46.50 21.59 50.76
CA ARG A 185 -46.68 21.51 49.31
C ARG A 185 -45.38 21.81 48.55
N GLU A 186 -44.61 22.81 48.99
CA GLU A 186 -43.32 23.17 48.37
C GLU A 186 -42.31 22.02 48.49
N ASP A 187 -42.24 21.35 49.65
CA ASP A 187 -41.36 20.19 49.86
C ASP A 187 -41.73 19.02 48.94
N ASP A 188 -43.02 18.68 48.83
CA ASP A 188 -43.49 17.60 47.94
C ASP A 188 -43.17 17.89 46.46
N GLU A 189 -43.36 19.13 46.01
CA GLU A 189 -43.02 19.56 44.65
C GLU A 189 -41.50 19.48 44.39
N ALA A 190 -40.66 19.89 45.35
CA ALA A 190 -39.20 19.82 45.25
C ALA A 190 -38.69 18.37 45.16
N ILE A 191 -39.22 17.47 46.00
CA ILE A 191 -38.86 16.04 45.97
C ILE A 191 -39.22 15.43 44.62
N LYS A 192 -40.43 15.71 44.11
CA LYS A 192 -40.89 15.19 42.82
C LYS A 192 -40.00 15.66 41.67
N LYS A 193 -39.64 16.94 41.62
CA LYS A 193 -38.74 17.50 40.61
C LYS A 193 -37.33 16.89 40.70
N GLY A 194 -36.84 16.64 41.90
CA GLY A 194 -35.57 15.93 42.14
C GLY A 194 -35.58 14.52 41.58
N GLN A 195 -36.66 13.76 41.82
CA GLN A 195 -36.84 12.40 41.29
C GLN A 195 -36.92 12.37 39.76
N GLU A 196 -37.69 13.28 39.14
CA GLU A 196 -37.79 13.38 37.68
C GLU A 196 -36.43 13.70 37.03
N THR A 197 -35.63 14.58 37.65
CA THR A 197 -34.28 14.91 37.17
C THR A 197 -33.34 13.71 37.31
N GLN A 198 -33.36 13.03 38.44
CA GLN A 198 -32.52 11.85 38.69
C GLN A 198 -32.86 10.70 37.72
N GLU A 199 -34.15 10.50 37.44
CA GLU A 199 -34.62 9.51 36.48
C GLU A 199 -34.15 9.81 35.06
N LYS A 200 -34.25 11.08 34.64
CA LYS A 200 -33.74 11.52 33.33
C LYS A 200 -32.23 11.30 33.21
N THR A 201 -31.46 11.67 34.24
CA THR A 201 -30.00 11.45 34.27
C THR A 201 -29.65 9.97 34.20
N ARG A 202 -30.38 9.10 34.91
CA ARG A 202 -30.20 7.64 34.87
C ARG A 202 -30.41 7.08 33.46
N ILE A 203 -31.50 7.48 32.80
CA ILE A 203 -31.80 7.05 31.42
C ILE A 203 -30.68 7.51 30.47
N GLN A 204 -30.24 8.76 30.58
CA GLN A 204 -29.13 9.29 29.77
C GLN A 204 -27.81 8.54 30.02
N MET A 205 -27.51 8.18 31.27
CA MET A 205 -26.32 7.38 31.62
C MET A 205 -26.35 6.00 30.97
N VAL A 206 -27.50 5.32 30.96
CA VAL A 206 -27.65 4.01 30.29
C VAL A 206 -27.50 4.15 28.77
N GLU A 207 -28.02 5.22 28.18
CA GLU A 207 -27.88 5.49 26.74
C GLU A 207 -26.43 5.76 26.34
N ILE A 208 -25.72 6.59 27.12
CA ILE A 208 -24.28 6.83 26.94
C ILE A 208 -23.48 5.53 27.10
N ALA A 209 -23.79 4.70 28.11
CA ALA A 209 -23.11 3.43 28.32
C ALA A 209 -23.31 2.45 27.14
N LYS A 210 -24.50 2.44 26.53
CA LYS A 210 -24.76 1.67 25.29
C LYS A 210 -23.95 2.19 24.12
N GLU A 211 -23.90 3.51 23.94
CA GLU A 211 -23.12 4.11 22.84
C GLU A 211 -21.62 3.87 23.00
N ILE A 212 -21.08 3.95 24.23
CA ILE A 212 -19.68 3.57 24.51
C ILE A 212 -19.44 2.09 24.15
N THR A 213 -20.38 1.20 24.49
CA THR A 213 -20.27 -0.24 24.14
C THR A 213 -20.23 -0.43 22.61
N ARG A 214 -21.07 0.29 21.86
CA ARG A 214 -21.10 0.21 20.39
C ARG A 214 -19.81 0.72 19.76
N LEU A 215 -19.34 1.89 20.16
CA LEU A 215 -18.08 2.47 19.70
C LEU A 215 -16.88 1.59 20.05
N PHE A 216 -16.96 0.88 21.18
CA PHE A 216 -15.96 -0.09 21.58
C PHE A 216 -15.88 -1.27 20.62
N ASP A 217 -17.02 -1.91 20.32
CA ASP A 217 -17.08 -3.06 19.42
C ASP A 217 -16.57 -2.67 18.01
N GLU A 218 -16.90 -1.47 17.54
CA GLU A 218 -16.37 -0.91 16.28
C GLU A 218 -14.86 -0.71 16.34
N ALA A 219 -14.34 -0.07 17.39
CA ALA A 219 -12.90 0.15 17.54
C ALA A 219 -12.11 -1.17 17.64
N HIS A 220 -12.66 -2.20 18.29
CA HIS A 220 -12.02 -3.51 18.37
C HIS A 220 -11.94 -4.20 16.99
N GLY A 221 -13.03 -4.12 16.20
CA GLY A 221 -13.02 -4.64 14.82
C GLY A 221 -11.97 -3.97 13.93
N GLU A 222 -11.83 -2.64 14.02
CA GLU A 222 -10.82 -1.89 13.28
C GLU A 222 -9.38 -2.28 13.69
N VAL A 223 -9.15 -2.57 14.97
CA VAL A 223 -7.84 -3.03 15.47
C VAL A 223 -7.47 -4.39 14.90
N ASP A 224 -8.41 -5.33 14.86
CA ASP A 224 -8.19 -6.65 14.27
C ASP A 224 -7.88 -6.56 12.77
N GLU A 225 -8.57 -5.67 12.04
CA GLU A 225 -8.29 -5.40 10.63
C GLU A 225 -6.88 -4.79 10.45
N LEU A 226 -6.50 -3.82 11.29
CA LEU A 226 -5.16 -3.24 11.28
C LEU A 226 -4.07 -4.26 11.59
N LYS A 227 -4.28 -5.17 12.55
CA LYS A 227 -3.35 -6.28 12.82
C LYS A 227 -3.17 -7.17 11.59
N SER A 228 -4.26 -7.49 10.89
CA SER A 228 -4.18 -8.26 9.63
C SER A 228 -3.41 -7.52 8.53
N ILE A 229 -3.63 -6.21 8.36
CA ILE A 229 -2.90 -5.39 7.40
C ILE A 229 -1.40 -5.37 7.72
N ILE A 230 -1.03 -5.18 9.00
CA ILE A 230 0.37 -5.20 9.43
C ILE A 230 1.01 -6.57 9.23
N GLY A 231 0.30 -7.67 9.51
CA GLY A 231 0.80 -9.02 9.22
C GLY A 231 1.12 -9.22 7.74
N ARG A 232 0.21 -8.80 6.85
CA ARG A 232 0.46 -8.84 5.40
C ARG A 232 1.62 -7.93 4.97
N ASN A 233 1.79 -6.77 5.64
CA ASN A 233 2.91 -5.87 5.37
C ASN A 233 4.25 -6.50 5.79
N HIS A 234 4.31 -7.10 6.99
CA HIS A 234 5.46 -7.84 7.48
C HIS A 234 5.88 -8.95 6.49
N ASP A 235 4.92 -9.77 6.05
CA ASP A 235 5.20 -10.84 5.08
C ASP A 235 5.69 -10.26 3.74
N GLY A 236 5.08 -9.17 3.27
CA GLY A 236 5.54 -8.46 2.08
C GLY A 236 6.95 -7.89 2.19
N MET A 237 7.35 -7.36 3.36
CA MET A 237 8.72 -6.90 3.60
C MET A 237 9.71 -8.09 3.60
N ARG A 238 9.30 -9.23 4.17
CA ARG A 238 10.14 -10.43 4.14
C ARG A 238 10.38 -10.91 2.69
N ASP A 239 9.33 -10.97 1.88
CA ASP A 239 9.43 -11.35 0.48
C ASP A 239 10.31 -10.36 -0.33
N ILE A 240 10.24 -9.05 -0.03
CA ILE A 240 11.13 -8.04 -0.63
C ILE A 240 12.58 -8.28 -0.20
N ALA A 241 12.83 -8.61 1.07
CA ALA A 241 14.18 -8.87 1.55
C ALA A 241 14.80 -10.10 0.85
N ASP A 242 14.03 -11.18 0.75
CA ASP A 242 14.45 -12.39 0.02
C ASP A 242 14.73 -12.09 -1.45
N SER A 243 13.80 -11.40 -2.14
CA SER A 243 13.97 -11.00 -3.55
C SER A 243 15.16 -10.05 -3.75
N THR A 244 15.49 -9.24 -2.76
CA THR A 244 16.66 -8.36 -2.80
C THR A 244 17.96 -9.16 -2.65
N GLY A 245 17.95 -10.22 -1.84
CA GLY A 245 19.04 -11.19 -1.76
C GLY A 245 19.31 -11.88 -3.10
N ASP A 246 18.26 -12.35 -3.77
CA ASP A 246 18.37 -12.93 -5.11
C ASP A 246 18.90 -11.92 -6.14
N THR A 247 18.44 -10.66 -6.05
CA THR A 247 18.93 -9.57 -6.91
C THR A 247 20.42 -9.31 -6.70
N ALA A 248 20.90 -9.32 -5.45
CA ALA A 248 22.32 -9.13 -5.14
C ALA A 248 23.20 -10.28 -5.69
N ALA A 249 22.70 -11.52 -5.66
CA ALA A 249 23.37 -12.66 -6.28
C ALA A 249 23.44 -12.51 -7.81
N ALA A 250 22.34 -12.10 -8.44
CA ALA A 250 22.28 -11.85 -9.88
C ALA A 250 23.23 -10.70 -10.32
N VAL A 251 23.30 -9.62 -9.53
CA VAL A 251 24.24 -8.49 -9.74
C VAL A 251 25.69 -8.98 -9.73
N THR A 252 26.04 -9.84 -8.75
CA THR A 252 27.40 -10.40 -8.64
C THR A 252 27.75 -11.25 -9.86
N GLU A 253 26.83 -12.13 -10.26
CA GLU A 253 26.99 -12.98 -11.45
C GLU A 253 27.14 -12.14 -12.73
N GLN A 254 26.31 -11.10 -12.90
CA GLN A 254 26.42 -10.19 -14.03
C GLN A 254 27.76 -9.43 -14.05
N SER A 255 28.30 -9.03 -12.89
CA SER A 255 29.63 -8.43 -12.81
C SER A 255 30.73 -9.38 -13.31
N HIS A 256 30.66 -10.67 -12.97
CA HIS A 256 31.58 -11.67 -13.50
C HIS A 256 31.47 -11.80 -15.02
N GLN A 257 30.24 -11.88 -15.55
CA GLN A 257 30.01 -11.97 -16.99
C GLN A 257 30.53 -10.75 -17.76
N ILE A 258 30.43 -9.55 -17.18
CA ILE A 258 30.99 -8.34 -17.79
C ILE A 258 32.52 -8.34 -17.79
N ALA A 259 33.15 -8.84 -16.73
CA ALA A 259 34.61 -9.01 -16.71
C ALA A 259 35.06 -9.99 -17.82
N ASP A 260 34.35 -11.11 -17.98
CA ASP A 260 34.61 -12.07 -19.07
C ASP A 260 34.42 -11.45 -20.45
N ILE A 261 33.39 -10.62 -20.64
CA ILE A 261 33.17 -9.89 -21.90
C ILE A 261 34.34 -8.94 -22.19
N HIS A 262 34.85 -8.23 -21.18
CA HIS A 262 36.02 -7.36 -21.35
C HIS A 262 37.25 -8.15 -21.80
N GLU A 263 37.57 -9.25 -21.12
CA GLU A 263 38.69 -10.13 -21.49
C GLU A 263 38.54 -10.66 -22.93
N GLN A 264 37.34 -11.17 -23.28
CA GLN A 264 37.10 -11.68 -24.62
C GLN A 264 37.19 -10.60 -25.70
N THR A 265 36.78 -9.36 -25.39
CA THR A 265 36.88 -8.22 -26.30
C THR A 265 38.34 -7.85 -26.56
N GLU A 266 39.20 -7.85 -25.53
CA GLU A 266 40.64 -7.62 -25.67
C GLU A 266 41.31 -8.73 -26.50
N VAL A 267 40.98 -9.99 -26.24
CA VAL A 267 41.49 -11.13 -27.03
C VAL A 267 41.02 -11.05 -28.48
N ALA A 268 39.78 -10.65 -28.72
CA ALA A 268 39.24 -10.46 -30.08
C ALA A 268 39.98 -9.34 -30.82
N ASP A 269 40.28 -8.21 -30.16
CA ASP A 269 41.03 -7.12 -30.81
C ASP A 269 42.48 -7.52 -31.11
N ALA A 270 43.14 -8.24 -30.20
CA ALA A 270 44.48 -8.77 -30.43
C ALA A 270 44.52 -9.70 -31.65
N LYS A 271 43.53 -10.61 -31.77
CA LYS A 271 43.40 -11.50 -32.93
C LYS A 271 43.11 -10.73 -34.23
N ARG A 272 42.24 -9.72 -34.17
CA ARG A 272 41.96 -8.84 -35.31
C ARG A 272 43.23 -8.14 -35.78
N ASN A 273 44.03 -7.58 -34.88
CA ASN A 273 45.32 -6.96 -35.20
C ASN A 273 46.26 -7.93 -35.92
N GLN A 274 46.38 -9.17 -35.42
CA GLN A 274 47.18 -10.21 -36.08
C GLN A 274 46.67 -10.55 -37.49
N MET A 275 45.35 -10.58 -37.68
CA MET A 275 44.75 -10.83 -38.99
C MET A 275 45.01 -9.69 -39.99
N VAL A 276 45.01 -8.44 -39.52
CA VAL A 276 45.40 -7.28 -40.34
C VAL A 276 46.85 -7.40 -40.78
N GLU A 277 47.77 -7.64 -39.84
CA GLU A 277 49.20 -7.78 -40.15
C GLU A 277 49.47 -8.93 -41.15
N MET A 278 48.81 -10.06 -40.97
CA MET A 278 48.91 -11.20 -41.89
C MET A 278 48.34 -10.88 -43.28
N SER A 279 47.25 -10.10 -43.35
CA SER A 279 46.67 -9.66 -44.61
C SER A 279 47.59 -8.67 -45.33
N GLU A 280 48.21 -7.73 -44.62
CA GLU A 280 49.20 -6.80 -45.19
C GLU A 280 50.43 -7.54 -45.73
N SER A 281 50.93 -8.54 -45.00
CA SER A 281 52.01 -9.41 -45.46
C SER A 281 51.62 -10.18 -46.73
N THR A 282 50.39 -10.70 -46.78
CA THR A 282 49.85 -11.38 -47.97
C THR A 282 49.72 -10.42 -49.15
N GLN A 283 49.25 -9.20 -48.93
CA GLN A 283 49.16 -8.15 -49.96
C GLN A 283 50.53 -7.84 -50.56
N LYS A 284 51.56 -7.77 -49.72
CA LYS A 284 52.94 -7.58 -50.17
C LYS A 284 53.43 -8.76 -51.02
N ALA A 285 53.16 -10.00 -50.58
CA ALA A 285 53.51 -11.19 -51.34
C ALA A 285 52.79 -11.25 -52.71
N VAL A 286 51.54 -10.78 -52.78
CA VAL A 286 50.81 -10.63 -54.04
C VAL A 286 51.52 -9.63 -54.96
N ILE A 287 51.85 -8.43 -54.46
CA ILE A 287 52.54 -7.38 -55.25
C ILE A 287 53.89 -7.88 -55.78
N ASP A 288 54.67 -8.57 -54.93
CA ASP A 288 55.94 -9.17 -55.34
C ASP A 288 55.72 -10.27 -56.39
N GLY A 289 54.65 -11.08 -56.25
CA GLY A 289 54.22 -12.09 -57.21
C GLY A 289 53.87 -11.48 -58.58
N THR A 290 53.07 -10.40 -58.60
CA THR A 290 52.71 -9.69 -59.84
C THR A 290 53.94 -9.16 -60.56
N LYS A 291 54.91 -8.62 -59.80
CA LYS A 291 56.18 -8.14 -60.37
C LYS A 291 57.00 -9.26 -61.01
N VAL A 292 57.02 -10.46 -60.42
CA VAL A 292 57.69 -11.63 -61.01
C VAL A 292 56.99 -12.05 -62.29
N ILE A 293 55.66 -12.00 -62.34
CA ILE A 293 54.87 -12.30 -63.55
C ILE A 293 55.17 -11.30 -64.67
N ASP A 294 55.27 -10.01 -64.37
CA ASP A 294 55.67 -8.99 -65.37
C ASP A 294 57.07 -9.28 -65.93
N GLN A 295 58.03 -9.64 -65.07
CA GLN A 295 59.37 -10.04 -65.51
C GLN A 295 59.33 -11.30 -66.38
N LEU A 296 58.47 -12.26 -66.04
CA LEU A 296 58.31 -13.50 -66.80
C LEU A 296 57.74 -13.21 -68.20
N LYS A 297 56.76 -12.31 -68.30
CA LYS A 297 56.19 -11.84 -69.57
C LYS A 297 57.25 -11.21 -70.48
N ASP A 298 58.10 -10.35 -69.92
CA ASP A 298 59.21 -9.74 -70.67
C ASP A 298 60.21 -10.80 -71.16
N LYS A 299 60.55 -11.80 -70.33
CA LYS A 299 61.45 -12.89 -70.71
C LYS A 299 60.84 -13.78 -71.80
N THR A 300 59.56 -14.10 -71.71
CA THR A 300 58.81 -14.83 -72.74
C THR A 300 58.85 -14.10 -74.08
N ALA A 301 58.62 -12.77 -74.09
CA ALA A 301 58.71 -11.97 -75.31
C ALA A 301 60.11 -12.00 -75.95
N ASN A 302 61.17 -11.93 -75.13
CA ASN A 302 62.54 -12.06 -75.61
C ASN A 302 62.83 -13.44 -76.24
N VAL A 303 62.28 -14.53 -75.67
CA VAL A 303 62.45 -15.88 -76.21
C VAL A 303 61.75 -16.03 -77.57
N VAL A 304 60.56 -15.43 -77.73
CA VAL A 304 59.87 -15.39 -79.04
C VAL A 304 60.74 -14.67 -80.08
N GLU A 305 61.28 -13.49 -79.75
CA GLU A 305 62.14 -12.73 -80.66
C GLU A 305 63.42 -13.52 -81.04
N MET A 306 64.06 -14.17 -80.07
CA MET A 306 65.23 -15.03 -80.34
C MET A 306 64.88 -16.23 -81.21
N SER A 307 63.70 -16.82 -81.03
CA SER A 307 63.23 -17.95 -81.85
C SER A 307 63.03 -17.51 -83.29
N ASP A 308 62.41 -16.35 -83.53
CA ASP A 308 62.25 -15.79 -84.88
C ASP A 308 63.59 -15.49 -85.56
N LYS A 309 64.57 -14.95 -84.81
CA LYS A 309 65.94 -14.74 -85.29
C LYS A 309 66.66 -16.04 -85.64
N THR A 310 66.45 -17.10 -84.85
CA THR A 310 67.00 -18.43 -85.12
C THR A 310 66.40 -19.01 -86.39
N VAL A 311 65.07 -18.98 -86.56
CA VAL A 311 64.39 -19.44 -87.79
C VAL A 311 64.91 -18.69 -89.02
N ALA A 312 65.07 -17.37 -88.95
CA ALA A 312 65.61 -16.57 -90.04
C ALA A 312 67.06 -16.93 -90.38
N SER A 313 67.90 -17.15 -89.37
CA SER A 313 69.30 -17.54 -89.54
C SER A 313 69.43 -18.93 -90.16
N THR A 314 68.62 -19.88 -89.71
CA THR A 314 68.59 -21.25 -90.23
C THR A 314 68.12 -21.29 -91.69
N ARG A 315 67.10 -20.50 -92.06
CA ARG A 315 66.70 -20.32 -93.47
C ARG A 315 67.84 -19.77 -94.34
N ALA A 316 68.60 -18.80 -93.83
CA ALA A 316 69.75 -18.27 -94.56
C ALA A 316 70.87 -19.32 -94.74
N VAL A 317 70.99 -20.29 -93.82
CA VAL A 317 71.89 -21.44 -93.99
C VAL A 317 71.36 -22.38 -95.08
N THR A 318 70.06 -22.71 -95.07
CA THR A 318 69.41 -23.52 -96.12
C THR A 318 69.71 -22.96 -97.51
N GLU A 319 69.50 -21.66 -97.72
CA GLU A 319 69.79 -21.00 -99.01
C GLU A 319 71.26 -21.09 -99.42
N LYS A 320 72.19 -21.08 -98.45
CA LYS A 320 73.63 -21.25 -98.73
C LYS A 320 73.96 -22.69 -99.08
N VAL A 321 73.35 -23.67 -98.41
CA VAL A 321 73.50 -25.10 -98.75
C VAL A 321 73.05 -25.36 -100.17
N GLU A 322 71.86 -24.88 -100.57
CA GLU A 322 71.37 -25.02 -101.95
C GLU A 322 72.30 -24.39 -103.00
N LYS A 323 72.93 -23.24 -102.67
CA LYS A 323 73.92 -22.60 -103.55
C LYS A 323 75.18 -23.46 -103.69
N VAL A 324 75.67 -24.04 -102.59
CA VAL A 324 76.84 -24.93 -102.61
C VAL A 324 76.52 -26.20 -103.39
N GLU A 325 75.35 -26.80 -103.22
CA GLU A 325 74.92 -27.96 -104.00
C GLU A 325 74.93 -27.70 -105.52
N LYS A 326 74.46 -26.53 -105.97
CA LYS A 326 74.54 -26.12 -107.39
C LYS A 326 75.98 -26.00 -107.90
N ILE A 327 76.88 -25.46 -107.08
CA ILE A 327 78.31 -25.35 -107.42
C ILE A 327 78.93 -26.74 -107.52
N VAL A 328 78.68 -27.61 -106.53
CA VAL A 328 79.18 -28.99 -106.50
C VAL A 328 78.66 -29.80 -107.69
N GLY A 329 77.37 -29.66 -108.03
CA GLY A 329 76.80 -30.26 -109.24
C GLY A 329 77.50 -29.80 -110.53
N SER A 330 77.88 -28.52 -110.60
CA SER A 330 78.67 -28.00 -111.72
C SER A 330 80.08 -28.61 -111.76
N ILE A 331 80.72 -28.79 -110.61
CA ILE A 331 82.05 -29.44 -110.49
C ILE A 331 81.98 -30.90 -110.93
N ILE A 332 80.95 -31.66 -110.52
CA ILE A 332 80.72 -33.03 -110.97
C ILE A 332 80.58 -33.07 -112.49
N SER A 333 79.79 -32.15 -113.06
CA SER A 333 79.61 -32.06 -114.52
C SER A 333 80.92 -31.73 -115.25
N ILE A 334 81.73 -30.81 -114.75
CA ILE A 334 83.05 -30.47 -115.30
C ILE A 334 84.03 -31.64 -115.18
N SER A 335 84.04 -32.33 -114.04
CA SER A 335 84.87 -33.50 -113.78
C SER A 335 84.51 -34.64 -114.75
N MET A 336 83.22 -34.92 -114.97
CA MET A 336 82.77 -35.91 -115.96
C MET A 336 83.20 -35.53 -117.39
N GLN A 337 83.08 -34.25 -117.76
CA GLN A 337 83.52 -33.77 -119.06
C GLN A 337 85.04 -33.86 -119.23
N THR A 338 85.80 -33.51 -118.20
CA THR A 338 87.27 -33.62 -118.18
C THR A 338 87.71 -35.08 -118.25
N ASN A 339 87.02 -35.99 -117.55
CA ASN A 339 87.26 -37.42 -117.61
C ASN A 339 87.06 -37.97 -119.02
N LEU A 340 85.99 -37.53 -119.70
CA LEU A 340 85.69 -37.93 -121.08
C LEU A 340 86.71 -37.37 -122.08
N LEU A 341 87.14 -36.12 -121.91
CA LEU A 341 88.22 -35.49 -122.69
C LEU A 341 89.55 -36.22 -122.48
N ALA A 342 89.89 -36.54 -121.24
CA ALA A 342 91.10 -37.27 -120.88
C ALA A 342 91.09 -38.69 -121.44
N LEU A 343 89.95 -39.39 -121.39
CA LEU A 343 89.78 -40.69 -122.01
C LEU A 343 90.00 -40.63 -123.53
N ASN A 344 89.41 -39.65 -124.21
CA ASN A 344 89.62 -39.43 -125.64
C ASN A 344 91.10 -39.13 -125.95
N ALA A 345 91.77 -38.34 -125.11
CA ALA A 345 93.19 -38.04 -125.23
C ALA A 345 94.09 -39.27 -125.00
N SER A 346 93.79 -40.12 -123.99
CA SER A 346 94.51 -41.39 -123.77
C SER A 346 94.34 -42.34 -124.95
N ILE A 347 93.14 -42.42 -125.55
CA ILE A 347 92.88 -43.22 -126.76
C ILE A 347 93.72 -42.71 -127.94
N GLU A 348 93.73 -41.41 -128.20
CA GLU A 348 94.48 -40.85 -129.33
C GLU A 348 96.01 -40.91 -129.10
N ALA A 349 96.46 -40.78 -127.86
CA ALA A 349 97.85 -40.99 -127.48
C ALA A 349 98.31 -42.45 -127.67
N ALA A 350 97.46 -43.43 -127.34
CA ALA A 350 97.72 -44.84 -127.64
C ALA A 350 97.77 -45.10 -129.16
N ARG A 351 96.96 -44.37 -129.94
CA ARG A 351 96.91 -44.45 -131.41
C ARG A 351 98.17 -43.90 -132.09
N ALA A 352 98.84 -42.92 -131.48
CA ALA A 352 100.10 -42.33 -131.96
C ALA A 352 101.36 -43.19 -131.66
N GLY A 353 101.22 -44.34 -130.99
CA GLY A 353 102.31 -45.30 -130.76
C GLY A 353 103.45 -44.75 -129.87
N GLU A 354 104.71 -44.99 -130.24
CA GLU A 354 105.90 -44.55 -129.48
C GLU A 354 105.95 -43.01 -129.27
N ALA A 355 105.46 -42.22 -130.23
CA ALA A 355 105.45 -40.76 -130.15
C ALA A 355 104.40 -40.22 -129.14
N GLY A 356 103.38 -41.02 -128.81
CA GLY A 356 102.27 -40.63 -127.92
C GLY A 356 102.46 -41.03 -126.45
N LYS A 357 103.49 -41.82 -126.10
CA LYS A 357 103.68 -42.35 -124.73
C LYS A 357 103.67 -41.28 -123.63
N GLY A 358 104.34 -40.15 -123.85
CA GLY A 358 104.34 -39.04 -122.89
C GLY A 358 102.97 -38.38 -122.70
N PHE A 359 102.21 -38.25 -123.79
CA PHE A 359 100.83 -37.73 -123.75
C PHE A 359 99.84 -38.71 -123.11
N ALA A 360 100.03 -40.01 -123.30
CA ALA A 360 99.20 -41.05 -122.68
C ALA A 360 99.31 -41.01 -121.14
N VAL A 361 100.52 -40.84 -120.60
CA VAL A 361 100.74 -40.71 -119.15
C VAL A 361 100.03 -39.47 -118.59
N VAL A 362 100.12 -38.33 -119.28
CA VAL A 362 99.43 -37.10 -118.84
C VAL A 362 97.91 -37.25 -118.93
N ALA A 363 97.39 -37.86 -119.98
CA ALA A 363 95.95 -38.08 -120.16
C ALA A 363 95.39 -39.05 -119.09
N ASP A 364 96.10 -40.12 -118.75
CA ASP A 364 95.71 -41.02 -117.67
C ASP A 364 95.76 -40.34 -116.29
N GLU A 365 96.74 -39.47 -116.03
CA GLU A 365 96.80 -38.68 -114.80
C GLU A 365 95.61 -37.70 -114.70
N ILE A 366 95.25 -37.03 -115.81
CA ILE A 366 94.06 -36.14 -115.86
C ILE A 366 92.78 -36.94 -115.65
N ARG A 367 92.68 -38.15 -116.21
CA ARG A 367 91.54 -39.07 -115.99
C ARG A 367 91.41 -39.41 -114.51
N GLN A 368 92.51 -39.81 -113.86
CA GLN A 368 92.52 -40.15 -112.45
C GLN A 368 92.19 -38.94 -111.55
N LEU A 369 92.74 -37.76 -111.84
CA LEU A 369 92.39 -36.50 -111.14
C LEU A 369 90.91 -36.15 -111.31
N SER A 370 90.34 -36.38 -112.51
CA SER A 370 88.92 -36.15 -112.77
C SER A 370 88.05 -37.11 -111.96
N GLU A 371 88.36 -38.40 -111.93
CA GLU A 371 87.66 -39.40 -111.11
C GLU A 371 87.75 -39.08 -109.61
N GLN A 372 88.92 -38.67 -109.11
CA GLN A 372 89.10 -38.20 -107.75
C GLN A 372 88.26 -36.95 -107.44
N THR A 373 88.21 -36.00 -108.39
CA THR A 373 87.38 -34.78 -108.26
C THR A 373 85.89 -35.11 -108.20
N SER A 374 85.42 -36.06 -109.02
CA SER A 374 84.04 -36.54 -108.99
C SER A 374 83.71 -37.21 -107.66
N SER A 375 84.58 -38.11 -107.19
CA SER A 375 84.42 -38.81 -105.91
C SER A 375 84.36 -37.83 -104.72
N ALA A 376 85.31 -36.88 -104.65
CA ALA A 376 85.32 -35.85 -103.63
C ALA A 376 84.06 -34.95 -103.70
N SER A 377 83.61 -34.60 -104.91
CA SER A 377 82.39 -33.81 -105.08
C SER A 377 81.13 -34.56 -104.64
N ASN A 378 81.04 -35.87 -104.90
CA ASN A 378 79.94 -36.71 -104.40
C ASN A 378 79.94 -36.81 -102.87
N GLN A 379 81.13 -36.88 -102.24
CA GLN A 379 81.23 -36.80 -100.77
C GLN A 379 80.72 -35.46 -100.24
N ILE A 380 81.06 -34.35 -100.90
CA ILE A 380 80.53 -33.02 -100.54
C ILE A 380 79.01 -33.00 -100.68
N THR A 381 78.43 -33.58 -101.74
CA THR A 381 76.97 -33.70 -101.90
C THR A 381 76.33 -34.47 -100.74
N SER A 382 76.91 -35.58 -100.30
CA SER A 382 76.40 -36.33 -99.13
C SER A 382 76.39 -35.46 -97.87
N ILE A 383 77.49 -34.73 -97.61
CA ILE A 383 77.59 -33.82 -96.46
C ILE A 383 76.57 -32.68 -96.57
N MET A 384 76.31 -32.14 -97.76
CA MET A 384 75.29 -31.10 -97.95
C MET A 384 73.87 -31.62 -97.71
N GLN A 385 73.57 -32.87 -98.10
CA GLN A 385 72.28 -33.49 -97.81
C GLN A 385 72.08 -33.71 -96.31
N GLU A 386 73.09 -34.21 -95.61
CA GLU A 386 73.08 -34.34 -94.15
C GLU A 386 72.89 -32.98 -93.48
N LEU A 387 73.64 -31.96 -93.91
CA LEU A 387 73.53 -30.60 -93.40
C LEU A 387 72.14 -30.00 -93.64
N SER A 388 71.53 -30.25 -94.80
CA SER A 388 70.18 -29.79 -95.12
C SER A 388 69.13 -30.45 -94.20
N ALA A 389 69.28 -31.75 -93.93
CA ALA A 389 68.42 -32.47 -93.00
C ALA A 389 68.57 -31.94 -91.56
N ASP A 390 69.80 -31.70 -91.10
CA ASP A 390 70.07 -31.13 -89.76
C ASP A 390 69.48 -29.72 -89.62
N VAL A 391 69.60 -28.90 -90.65
CA VAL A 391 69.03 -27.55 -90.71
C VAL A 391 67.49 -27.61 -90.65
N GLN A 392 66.86 -28.54 -91.38
CA GLN A 392 65.41 -28.73 -91.32
C GLN A 392 64.94 -29.17 -89.92
N ASN A 393 65.63 -30.13 -89.31
CA ASN A 393 65.36 -30.57 -87.94
C ASN A 393 65.49 -29.41 -86.93
N ALA A 394 66.47 -28.53 -87.11
CA ALA A 394 66.63 -27.34 -86.29
C ALA A 394 65.47 -26.33 -86.47
N VAL A 395 64.96 -26.13 -87.69
CA VAL A 395 63.77 -25.30 -87.93
C VAL A 395 62.55 -25.89 -87.22
N ASP A 396 62.29 -27.18 -87.38
CA ASP A 396 61.11 -27.83 -86.80
C ASP A 396 61.14 -27.81 -85.27
N SER A 397 62.32 -28.05 -84.68
CA SER A 397 62.54 -27.95 -83.23
C SER A 397 62.35 -26.52 -82.72
N THR A 398 62.79 -25.51 -83.48
CA THR A 398 62.63 -24.10 -83.11
C THR A 398 61.16 -23.67 -83.20
N ASN A 399 60.42 -24.12 -84.21
CA ASN A 399 59.00 -23.85 -84.34
C ASN A 399 58.19 -24.48 -83.20
N ALA A 400 58.48 -25.73 -82.85
CA ALA A 400 57.85 -26.40 -81.71
C ALA A 400 58.14 -25.66 -80.38
N ALA A 401 59.38 -25.18 -80.20
CA ALA A 401 59.71 -24.35 -79.05
C ALA A 401 58.92 -23.03 -79.03
N ALA A 402 58.77 -22.36 -80.18
CA ALA A 402 57.99 -21.13 -80.29
C ALA A 402 56.49 -21.34 -79.99
N GLU A 403 55.90 -22.46 -80.40
CA GLU A 403 54.52 -22.82 -80.03
C GLU A 403 54.37 -23.06 -78.53
N SER A 404 55.32 -23.76 -77.90
CA SER A 404 55.33 -23.99 -76.45
C SER A 404 55.41 -22.67 -75.67
N VAL A 405 56.24 -21.74 -76.13
CA VAL A 405 56.38 -20.39 -75.52
C VAL A 405 55.10 -19.57 -75.67
N LYS A 406 54.34 -19.72 -76.77
CA LYS A 406 53.02 -19.08 -76.91
C LYS A 406 52.00 -19.65 -75.94
N ALA A 407 51.97 -20.97 -75.75
CA ALA A 407 51.11 -21.59 -74.73
C ALA A 407 51.49 -21.12 -73.32
N GLN A 408 52.79 -20.94 -73.06
CA GLN A 408 53.29 -20.37 -71.81
C GLN A 408 52.80 -18.94 -71.59
N ASP A 409 52.77 -18.07 -72.62
CA ASP A 409 52.24 -16.69 -72.49
C ASP A 409 50.79 -16.66 -72.00
N ILE A 410 49.95 -17.60 -72.46
CA ILE A 410 48.55 -17.71 -72.00
C ILE A 410 48.50 -18.02 -70.50
N LEU A 411 49.25 -19.03 -70.05
CA LEU A 411 49.30 -19.40 -68.63
C LEU A 411 49.85 -18.27 -67.74
N ILE A 412 50.80 -17.48 -68.25
CA ILE A 412 51.33 -16.32 -67.55
C ILE A 412 50.23 -15.27 -67.33
N ARG A 413 49.39 -15.01 -68.34
CA ARG A 413 48.26 -14.09 -68.21
C ARG A 413 47.22 -14.58 -67.23
N GLU A 414 46.82 -15.85 -67.32
CA GLU A 414 45.88 -16.44 -66.35
C GLU A 414 46.40 -16.38 -64.91
N THR A 415 47.71 -16.57 -64.74
CA THR A 415 48.36 -16.42 -63.42
C THR A 415 48.36 -14.96 -62.96
N ALA A 416 48.57 -14.00 -63.87
CA ALA A 416 48.48 -12.57 -63.56
C ALA A 416 47.09 -12.19 -63.04
N ASP A 417 46.04 -12.59 -63.77
CA ASP A 417 44.64 -12.33 -63.42
C ASP A 417 44.30 -12.94 -62.04
N THR A 418 44.81 -14.15 -61.76
CA THR A 418 44.65 -14.81 -60.45
C THR A 418 45.29 -13.99 -59.32
N PHE A 419 46.49 -13.45 -59.53
CA PHE A 419 47.14 -12.61 -58.51
C PHE A 419 46.41 -11.29 -58.29
N GLU A 420 45.83 -10.69 -59.34
CA GLU A 420 45.00 -9.49 -59.22
C GLU A 420 43.75 -9.77 -58.37
N GLU A 421 43.04 -10.87 -58.63
CA GLU A 421 41.88 -11.30 -57.84
C GLU A 421 42.25 -11.58 -56.38
N ILE A 422 43.39 -12.23 -56.12
CA ILE A 422 43.88 -12.44 -54.75
C ILE A 422 44.15 -11.08 -54.07
N GLY A 423 44.75 -10.13 -54.78
CA GLY A 423 45.00 -8.78 -54.28
C GLY A 423 43.72 -8.05 -53.86
N GLU A 424 42.69 -8.08 -54.70
CA GLU A 424 41.38 -7.49 -54.38
C GLU A 424 40.74 -8.16 -53.16
N ASN A 425 40.79 -9.50 -53.08
CA ASN A 425 40.25 -10.25 -51.95
C ASN A 425 40.96 -9.93 -50.63
N VAL A 426 42.30 -9.76 -50.66
CA VAL A 426 43.07 -9.35 -49.48
C VAL A 426 42.73 -7.91 -49.06
N GLY A 427 42.59 -6.99 -50.02
CA GLY A 427 42.14 -5.62 -49.73
C GLY A 427 40.76 -5.59 -49.04
N ASN A 428 39.82 -6.41 -49.53
CA ASN A 428 38.51 -6.58 -48.91
C ASN A 428 38.59 -7.18 -47.49
N LEU A 429 39.50 -8.12 -47.23
CA LEU A 429 39.73 -8.69 -45.90
C LEU A 429 40.19 -7.61 -44.91
N ILE A 430 41.14 -6.76 -45.30
CA ILE A 430 41.62 -5.65 -44.46
C ILE A 430 40.46 -4.72 -44.10
N GLY A 431 39.61 -4.37 -45.07
CA GLY A 431 38.40 -3.57 -44.83
C GLY A 431 37.47 -4.22 -43.80
N ARG A 432 37.17 -5.52 -43.96
CA ARG A 432 36.32 -6.27 -43.02
C ARG A 432 36.92 -6.35 -41.61
N PHE A 433 38.24 -6.46 -41.48
CA PHE A 433 38.88 -6.45 -40.17
C PHE A 433 38.77 -5.09 -39.49
N ASN A 434 38.81 -3.98 -40.23
CA ASN A 434 38.54 -2.66 -39.66
C ASN A 434 37.09 -2.54 -39.16
N ASP A 435 36.11 -3.05 -39.91
CA ASP A 435 34.70 -3.08 -39.47
C ASP A 435 34.53 -3.90 -38.18
N ILE A 436 35.21 -5.05 -38.08
CA ILE A 436 35.27 -5.85 -36.84
C ILE A 436 35.85 -5.03 -35.69
N GLY A 437 36.89 -4.24 -35.93
CA GLY A 437 37.46 -3.32 -34.92
C GLY A 437 36.43 -2.34 -34.37
N THR A 438 35.65 -1.68 -35.25
CA THR A 438 34.59 -0.77 -34.81
C THR A 438 33.49 -1.47 -33.99
N SER A 439 33.20 -2.74 -34.32
CA SER A 439 32.23 -3.55 -33.58
C SER A 439 32.74 -3.94 -32.20
N ILE A 440 34.02 -4.31 -32.09
CA ILE A 440 34.70 -4.59 -30.82
C ILE A 440 34.68 -3.36 -29.91
N GLU A 441 34.99 -2.17 -30.43
CA GLU A 441 34.90 -0.92 -29.66
C GLU A 441 33.47 -0.62 -29.17
N ALA A 442 32.45 -0.90 -30.00
CA ALA A 442 31.05 -0.74 -29.59
C ALA A 442 30.65 -1.73 -28.49
N ILE A 443 31.12 -2.98 -28.55
CA ILE A 443 30.92 -3.99 -27.50
C ILE A 443 31.58 -3.52 -26.20
N GLY A 444 32.83 -3.05 -26.24
CA GLY A 444 33.53 -2.54 -25.06
C GLY A 444 32.82 -1.36 -24.38
N ARG A 445 32.27 -0.43 -25.18
CA ARG A 445 31.43 0.67 -24.65
C ARG A 445 30.15 0.16 -23.99
N SER A 446 29.48 -0.80 -24.62
CA SER A 446 28.24 -1.39 -24.09
C SER A 446 28.49 -2.15 -22.79
N ALA A 447 29.59 -2.91 -22.71
CA ALA A 447 30.01 -3.60 -21.49
C ALA A 447 30.27 -2.63 -20.34
N THR A 448 30.92 -1.49 -20.63
CA THR A 448 31.15 -0.41 -19.65
C THR A 448 29.83 0.19 -19.14
N GLU A 449 28.87 0.42 -20.03
CA GLU A 449 27.55 0.94 -19.66
C GLU A 449 26.78 -0.05 -18.78
N ILE A 450 26.80 -1.34 -19.13
CA ILE A 450 26.19 -2.40 -18.32
C ILE A 450 26.85 -2.45 -16.94
N ASN A 451 28.18 -2.33 -16.85
CA ASN A 451 28.87 -2.30 -15.57
C ASN A 451 28.39 -1.15 -14.66
N ASN A 452 28.17 0.04 -15.22
CA ASN A 452 27.63 1.18 -14.47
C ASN A 452 26.19 0.94 -14.01
N ASN A 453 25.38 0.28 -14.84
CA ASN A 453 24.01 -0.10 -14.49
C ASN A 453 23.99 -1.15 -13.37
N ILE A 454 24.89 -2.13 -13.41
CA ILE A 454 25.08 -3.13 -12.34
C ILE A 454 25.44 -2.42 -11.02
N ALA A 455 26.37 -1.47 -11.03
CA ALA A 455 26.73 -0.70 -9.84
C ALA A 455 25.54 0.10 -9.27
N SER A 456 24.74 0.71 -10.15
CA SER A 456 23.53 1.45 -9.75
C SER A 456 22.45 0.52 -9.18
N LEU A 457 22.30 -0.66 -9.76
CA LEU A 457 21.38 -1.70 -9.31
C LEU A 457 21.81 -2.27 -7.94
N ALA A 458 23.11 -2.47 -7.74
CA ALA A 458 23.67 -2.89 -6.45
C ALA A 458 23.34 -1.87 -5.35
N ALA A 459 23.61 -0.59 -5.59
CA ALA A 459 23.30 0.49 -4.64
C ALA A 459 21.80 0.58 -4.34
N THR A 460 20.95 0.43 -5.37
CA THR A 460 19.49 0.42 -5.20
C THR A 460 19.04 -0.80 -4.39
N SER A 461 19.63 -1.96 -4.63
CA SER A 461 19.32 -3.20 -3.91
C SER A 461 19.70 -3.08 -2.43
N GLU A 462 20.87 -2.51 -2.10
CA GLU A 462 21.25 -2.22 -0.71
C GLU A 462 20.23 -1.28 -0.02
N GLN A 463 19.79 -0.24 -0.73
CA GLN A 463 18.78 0.68 -0.20
C GLN A 463 17.43 -0.02 0.04
N VAL A 464 16.99 -0.88 -0.89
CA VAL A 464 15.74 -1.65 -0.74
C VAL A 464 15.84 -2.63 0.43
N ALA A 465 16.97 -3.33 0.59
CA ALA A 465 17.21 -4.22 1.73
C ALA A 465 17.10 -3.46 3.06
N ALA A 466 17.72 -2.29 3.17
CA ALA A 466 17.66 -1.47 4.37
C ALA A 466 16.23 -0.99 4.67
N LEU A 467 15.50 -0.52 3.65
CA LEU A 467 14.10 -0.11 3.80
C LEU A 467 13.19 -1.27 4.19
N SER A 468 13.44 -2.46 3.65
CA SER A 468 12.67 -3.66 3.99
C SER A 468 12.88 -4.06 5.45
N GLY A 469 14.13 -4.05 5.93
CA GLY A 469 14.45 -4.31 7.33
C GLY A 469 13.81 -3.29 8.28
N MET A 470 13.81 -2.00 7.91
CA MET A 470 13.08 -0.97 8.66
C MET A 470 11.56 -1.20 8.66
N GLY A 471 11.00 -1.67 7.54
CA GLY A 471 9.58 -2.03 7.42
C GLY A 471 9.20 -3.20 8.31
N GLU A 472 10.04 -4.24 8.38
CA GLU A 472 9.86 -5.39 9.26
C GLU A 472 9.86 -4.98 10.74
N GLU A 473 10.83 -4.17 11.16
CA GLU A 473 10.89 -3.65 12.53
C GLU A 473 9.69 -2.76 12.85
N GLY A 474 9.29 -1.89 11.93
CA GLY A 474 8.09 -1.05 12.07
C GLY A 474 6.80 -1.86 12.20
N ALA A 475 6.67 -2.93 11.42
CA ALA A 475 5.54 -3.85 11.52
C ALA A 475 5.51 -4.56 12.89
N ARG A 476 6.66 -5.03 13.38
CA ARG A 476 6.77 -5.65 14.72
C ARG A 476 6.34 -4.68 15.82
N THR A 477 6.83 -3.44 15.80
CA THR A 477 6.43 -2.41 16.78
C THR A 477 4.95 -2.06 16.67
N ALA A 478 4.36 -2.04 15.46
CA ALA A 478 2.94 -1.80 15.30
C ALA A 478 2.09 -2.90 15.94
N VAL A 479 2.47 -4.17 15.81
CA VAL A 479 1.79 -5.30 16.49
C VAL A 479 1.83 -5.12 18.01
N GLU A 480 3.00 -4.81 18.58
CA GLU A 480 3.14 -4.55 20.02
C GLU A 480 2.22 -3.41 20.49
N LYS A 481 2.11 -2.33 19.71
CA LYS A 481 1.22 -1.21 20.03
C LYS A 481 -0.26 -1.54 19.91
N PHE A 482 -0.65 -2.41 18.98
CA PHE A 482 -2.03 -2.88 18.91
C PHE A 482 -2.40 -3.79 20.07
N ASP A 483 -1.46 -4.58 20.61
CA ASP A 483 -1.69 -5.36 21.82
C ASP A 483 -1.87 -4.47 23.06
N GLU A 484 -1.06 -3.42 23.22
CA GLU A 484 -1.26 -2.40 24.27
C GLU A 484 -2.63 -1.70 24.12
N PHE A 485 -3.02 -1.36 22.90
CA PHE A 485 -4.29 -0.69 22.62
C PHE A 485 -5.49 -1.59 22.92
N ASP A 486 -5.42 -2.89 22.61
CA ASP A 486 -6.47 -3.87 22.96
C ASP A 486 -6.73 -3.95 24.47
N ILE A 487 -5.67 -3.87 25.28
CA ILE A 487 -5.79 -3.85 26.75
C ILE A 487 -6.50 -2.58 27.23
N LEU A 488 -6.12 -1.41 26.70
CA LEU A 488 -6.76 -0.13 27.03
C LEU A 488 -8.24 -0.13 26.65
N LEU A 489 -8.54 -0.64 25.47
CA LEU A 489 -9.88 -0.84 24.96
C LEU A 489 -10.70 -1.67 25.97
N LYS A 490 -10.24 -2.87 26.35
CA LYS A 490 -10.95 -3.72 27.33
C LYS A 490 -11.24 -2.99 28.65
N GLY A 491 -10.32 -2.15 29.11
CA GLY A 491 -10.53 -1.31 30.29
C GLY A 491 -11.69 -0.33 30.15
N ILE A 492 -11.88 0.30 28.98
CA ILE A 492 -13.01 1.21 28.70
C ILE A 492 -14.32 0.42 28.66
N TYR A 493 -14.33 -0.75 28.03
CA TYR A 493 -15.50 -1.62 27.96
C TYR A 493 -16.01 -2.01 29.35
N ASP A 494 -15.10 -2.43 30.24
CA ASP A 494 -15.44 -2.79 31.62
C ASP A 494 -16.01 -1.61 32.40
N GLN A 495 -15.49 -0.40 32.19
CA GLN A 495 -16.04 0.82 32.82
C GLN A 495 -17.44 1.15 32.28
N ALA A 496 -17.67 1.00 30.98
CA ALA A 496 -18.98 1.22 30.38
C ALA A 496 -20.02 0.22 30.87
N GLN A 497 -19.63 -1.05 31.11
CA GLN A 497 -20.51 -2.03 31.72
C GLN A 497 -20.91 -1.67 33.16
N ARG A 498 -20.02 -1.05 33.93
CA ARG A 498 -20.33 -0.58 35.31
C ARG A 498 -21.30 0.61 35.38
N LEU A 499 -21.52 1.31 34.26
CA LEU A 499 -22.46 2.43 34.15
C LEU A 499 -23.89 1.99 33.80
N LYS A 500 -24.08 0.74 33.37
CA LYS A 500 -25.39 0.11 33.15
C LYS A 500 -25.97 -0.36 34.47
#